data_AF-A0A8K2A7J0-F1
#
_entry.id   AF-A0A8K2A7J0-F1
#
_cell.length_a   1.000
_cell.length_b   1.000
_cell.length_c   1.000
_cell.angle_alpha   90.00
_cell.angle_beta   90.00
_cell.angle_gamma   90.00
#
_symmetry.space_group_name_H-M   'P 1'
#
loop_
_entity.id
_entity.type
_entity.pdbx_description
1 polymer ?
#
loop_
_entity_poly.entity_id
_entity_poly.type
_entity_poly.pdbx_seq_one_letter_code
_entity_poly.pdbx_strand_id
1 'polypeptide(L)'
;MKFSPKSIVSTASLALVQIVSIMIPFSAALAGNLTYTYTACYFQKGNDLSSITWRWGLQQNNSWYQMNGRWIMTPRTGVMTFESQMSQQNIMDSCANSQRYYQLTGYRIVGAYAADDKASKNYQIYTSNGTQLVSK
;
A
#
# COMPACT_ATOMS: atom_id res chain seq x y z
N MET A 1 13.01 39.03 -77.62
CA MET A 1 12.55 38.65 -76.26
C MET A 1 12.39 37.15 -76.20
N LYS A 2 13.22 36.44 -75.42
CA LYS A 2 12.98 35.04 -75.05
C LYS A 2 13.66 34.79 -73.70
N PHE A 3 12.84 34.70 -72.66
CA PHE A 3 13.26 34.54 -71.27
C PHE A 3 13.62 33.06 -70.97
N SER A 4 14.81 32.85 -70.43
CA SER A 4 15.17 31.75 -69.51
C SER A 4 14.56 32.07 -68.11
N PRO A 5 14.63 31.26 -67.03
CA PRO A 5 15.23 29.92 -66.82
C PRO A 5 14.29 28.95 -66.06
N LYS A 6 14.68 27.68 -65.80
CA LYS A 6 14.45 26.97 -64.52
C LYS A 6 15.42 25.79 -64.37
N SER A 7 16.29 25.88 -63.36
CA SER A 7 17.13 24.78 -62.87
C SER A 7 16.31 23.92 -61.90
N ILE A 8 16.42 22.59 -62.00
CA ILE A 8 15.90 21.64 -61.01
C ILE A 8 17.09 20.91 -60.40
N VAL A 9 17.27 21.13 -59.11
CA VAL A 9 18.28 20.48 -58.25
C VAL A 9 17.81 19.06 -57.95
N SER A 10 18.65 18.07 -58.26
CA SER A 10 18.41 16.65 -57.98
C SER A 10 19.02 16.26 -56.63
N THR A 11 18.31 15.39 -55.94
CA THR A 11 18.32 15.09 -54.50
C THR A 11 19.59 14.40 -53.98
N ALA A 12 20.15 14.92 -52.88
CA ALA A 12 21.13 14.21 -52.06
C ALA A 12 20.42 13.25 -51.09
N SER A 13 20.81 11.97 -51.16
CA SER A 13 20.35 10.93 -50.24
C SER A 13 20.90 11.15 -48.83
N LEU A 14 20.01 11.35 -47.86
CA LEU A 14 20.32 11.29 -46.43
C LEU A 14 20.03 9.87 -45.93
N ALA A 15 21.09 9.10 -45.68
CA ALA A 15 20.98 7.83 -44.97
C ALA A 15 20.66 8.11 -43.49
N LEU A 16 19.47 7.72 -43.06
CA LEU A 16 19.06 7.75 -41.66
C LEU A 16 19.77 6.62 -40.90
N VAL A 17 20.72 6.97 -40.03
CA VAL A 17 21.26 6.05 -39.03
C VAL A 17 20.23 5.95 -37.90
N GLN A 18 19.44 4.88 -37.89
CA GLN A 18 18.54 4.58 -36.77
C GLN A 18 19.35 4.04 -35.60
N ILE A 19 19.55 4.88 -34.60
CA ILE A 19 20.09 4.47 -33.30
C ILE A 19 18.96 3.70 -32.60
N VAL A 20 19.07 2.37 -32.55
CA VAL A 20 18.19 1.50 -31.77
C VAL A 20 18.47 1.79 -30.30
N SER A 21 17.66 2.66 -29.70
CA SER A 21 17.63 2.86 -28.25
C SER A 21 17.18 1.56 -27.60
N ILE A 22 18.13 0.82 -27.04
CA ILE A 22 17.87 -0.34 -26.18
C ILE A 22 17.23 0.19 -24.90
N MET A 23 15.91 0.27 -24.88
CA MET A 23 15.17 0.44 -23.62
C MET A 23 15.35 -0.84 -22.82
N ILE A 24 16.24 -0.81 -21.84
CA ILE A 24 16.27 -1.80 -20.77
C ILE A 24 15.24 -1.31 -19.72
N PRO A 25 14.06 -1.92 -19.58
CA PRO A 25 13.21 -1.66 -18.42
C PRO A 25 13.88 -2.28 -17.19
N PHE A 26 14.79 -1.55 -16.56
CA PHE A 26 15.37 -1.93 -15.29
C PHE A 26 14.43 -1.45 -14.17
N SER A 27 13.52 -2.32 -13.74
CA SER A 27 12.96 -2.31 -12.38
C SER A 27 12.27 -3.65 -12.12
N ALA A 28 13.06 -4.68 -11.81
CA ALA A 28 12.54 -5.78 -11.03
C ALA A 28 12.33 -5.26 -9.59
N ALA A 29 11.12 -4.80 -9.30
CA ALA A 29 10.69 -4.65 -7.92
C ALA A 29 10.88 -6.02 -7.25
N LEU A 30 11.60 -6.05 -6.12
CA LEU A 30 11.66 -7.21 -5.24
C LEU A 30 10.22 -7.56 -4.85
N ALA A 31 9.60 -8.48 -5.59
CA ALA A 31 8.29 -9.00 -5.27
C ALA A 31 8.48 -9.91 -4.06
N GLY A 32 8.43 -9.32 -2.86
CA GLY A 32 8.28 -10.11 -1.63
C GLY A 32 7.08 -11.05 -1.79
N ASN A 33 7.21 -12.29 -1.31
CA ASN A 33 6.15 -13.30 -1.42
C ASN A 33 4.86 -12.75 -0.83
N LEU A 34 3.79 -12.77 -1.62
CA LEU A 34 2.46 -12.40 -1.14
C LEU A 34 2.04 -13.40 -0.06
N THR A 35 1.50 -12.86 1.03
CA THR A 35 0.99 -13.60 2.18
C THR A 35 -0.23 -12.85 2.73
N TYR A 36 -0.74 -13.31 3.86
CA TYR A 36 -1.74 -12.61 4.63
C TYR A 36 -1.28 -12.38 6.08
N THR A 37 -1.95 -11.45 6.75
CA THR A 37 -1.86 -11.22 8.21
C THR A 37 -3.24 -10.77 8.72
N TYR A 38 -3.40 -10.56 10.02
CA TYR A 38 -4.63 -10.05 10.61
C TYR A 38 -4.49 -8.59 11.05
N THR A 39 -5.62 -7.92 11.27
CA THR A 39 -5.65 -6.56 11.79
C THR A 39 -5.86 -6.58 13.30
N ALA A 40 -4.93 -6.00 14.07
CA ALA A 40 -5.15 -5.64 15.47
C ALA A 40 -5.70 -4.21 15.57
N CYS A 41 -6.93 -4.08 16.05
CA CYS A 41 -7.64 -2.81 16.21
C CYS A 41 -7.57 -2.34 17.64
N TYR A 42 -7.10 -1.12 17.87
CA TYR A 42 -7.01 -0.50 19.19
C TYR A 42 -8.10 0.53 19.39
N PHE A 43 -8.64 0.55 20.60
CA PHE A 43 -9.77 1.35 21.00
C PHE A 43 -9.47 2.11 22.29
N GLN A 44 -9.93 3.34 22.38
CA GLN A 44 -9.80 4.18 23.57
C GLN A 44 -11.15 4.77 23.96
N LYS A 45 -11.48 4.77 25.25
CA LYS A 45 -12.70 5.40 25.78
C LYS A 45 -12.43 6.86 26.12
N GLY A 46 -13.10 7.79 25.42
CA GLY A 46 -12.87 9.22 25.60
C GLY A 46 -11.38 9.56 25.46
N ASN A 47 -10.86 10.42 26.33
CA ASN A 47 -9.44 10.81 26.35
C ASN A 47 -8.61 10.05 27.41
N ASP A 48 -9.15 8.99 28.01
CA ASP A 48 -8.46 8.20 29.02
C ASP A 48 -7.47 7.23 28.36
N LEU A 49 -6.17 7.49 28.47
CA LEU A 49 -5.12 6.64 27.89
C LEU A 49 -5.00 5.28 28.60
N SER A 50 -5.47 5.17 29.85
CA SER A 50 -5.48 3.90 30.58
C SER A 50 -6.57 2.93 30.10
N SER A 51 -7.56 3.45 29.36
CA SER A 51 -8.65 2.66 28.79
C SER A 51 -8.32 1.94 27.48
N ILE A 52 -7.07 2.05 26.99
CA ILE A 52 -6.69 1.45 25.71
C ILE A 52 -6.86 -0.07 25.78
N THR A 53 -7.65 -0.60 24.85
CA THR A 53 -7.85 -2.04 24.66
C THR A 53 -7.72 -2.37 23.19
N TRP A 54 -7.50 -3.64 22.87
CA TRP A 54 -7.39 -4.08 21.48
C TRP A 54 -8.21 -5.34 21.21
N ARG A 55 -8.66 -5.48 19.98
CA ARG A 55 -9.37 -6.66 19.45
C ARG A 55 -8.93 -6.94 18.02
N TRP A 56 -9.11 -8.18 17.58
CA TRP A 56 -8.94 -8.52 16.17
C TRP A 56 -10.00 -7.81 15.32
N GLY A 57 -9.60 -7.32 14.15
CA GLY A 57 -10.49 -6.82 13.12
C GLY A 57 -11.38 -7.94 12.60
N LEU A 58 -12.64 -7.61 12.31
CA LEU A 58 -13.64 -8.60 11.92
C LEU A 58 -14.26 -8.27 10.56
N GLN A 59 -14.58 -9.32 9.81
CA GLN A 59 -15.46 -9.26 8.65
C GLN A 59 -16.91 -9.02 9.12
N GLN A 60 -17.82 -8.72 8.18
CA GLN A 60 -19.25 -8.51 8.49
C GLN A 60 -19.92 -9.74 9.10
N ASN A 61 -19.45 -10.94 8.75
CA ASN A 61 -19.93 -12.21 9.31
C ASN A 61 -19.28 -12.56 10.67
N ASN A 62 -18.57 -11.63 11.29
CA ASN A 62 -17.83 -11.78 12.55
C ASN A 62 -16.64 -12.76 12.52
N SER A 63 -16.24 -13.26 11.35
CA SER A 63 -14.96 -13.97 11.20
C SER A 63 -13.78 -13.00 11.23
N TRP A 64 -12.58 -13.48 11.51
CA TRP A 64 -11.38 -12.63 11.53
C TRP A 64 -11.10 -12.04 10.15
N TYR A 65 -10.75 -10.76 10.12
CA TYR A 65 -10.37 -10.07 8.90
C TYR A 65 -8.90 -10.34 8.56
N GLN A 66 -8.67 -10.91 7.38
CA GLN A 66 -7.35 -11.16 6.83
C GLN A 66 -7.00 -10.10 5.79
N MET A 67 -5.81 -9.52 5.91
CA MET A 67 -5.24 -8.58 4.95
C MET A 67 -4.23 -9.30 4.09
N ASN A 68 -4.44 -9.30 2.78
CA ASN A 68 -3.45 -9.78 1.82
C ASN A 68 -2.39 -8.70 1.57
N GLY A 69 -1.14 -9.11 1.41
CA GLY A 69 -0.02 -8.19 1.26
C GLY A 69 1.32 -8.87 1.39
N ARG A 70 2.32 -8.14 1.85
CA ARG A 70 3.67 -8.68 2.10
C ARG A 70 4.36 -7.98 3.26
N TRP A 71 5.21 -8.73 3.94
CA TRP A 71 6.09 -8.20 4.97
C TRP A 71 7.32 -7.58 4.33
N ILE A 72 7.64 -6.35 4.74
CA ILE A 72 8.84 -5.64 4.32
C ILE A 72 9.69 -5.36 5.56
N MET A 73 10.96 -5.75 5.49
CA MET A 73 11.96 -5.36 6.48
C MET A 73 12.75 -4.19 5.92
N THR A 74 12.74 -3.05 6.61
CA THR A 74 13.58 -1.91 6.23
C THR A 74 15.05 -2.27 6.47
N PRO A 75 15.91 -2.25 5.43
CA PRO A 75 17.33 -2.51 5.59
C PRO A 75 17.95 -1.50 6.57
N ARG A 76 18.97 -1.93 7.34
CA ARG A 76 19.67 -1.16 8.40
C ARG A 76 18.90 -0.95 9.70
N THR A 77 17.59 -0.66 9.67
CA THR A 77 16.82 -0.46 10.92
C THR A 77 16.18 -1.75 11.42
N GLY A 78 15.97 -2.75 10.56
CA GLY A 78 15.31 -4.00 10.92
C GLY A 78 13.82 -3.83 11.25
N VAL A 79 13.25 -2.66 10.96
CA VAL A 79 11.84 -2.36 11.20
C VAL A 79 11.00 -3.14 10.21
N MET A 80 10.11 -3.98 10.74
CA MET A 80 9.14 -4.75 9.96
C MET A 80 7.86 -3.95 9.78
N THR A 81 7.36 -3.91 8.55
CA THR A 81 6.09 -3.29 8.17
C THR A 81 5.33 -4.22 7.24
N PHE A 82 4.02 -4.02 7.13
CA PHE A 82 3.18 -4.79 6.21
C PHE A 82 2.65 -3.89 5.10
N GLU A 83 3.00 -4.20 3.86
CA GLU A 83 2.42 -3.57 2.67
C GLU A 83 1.16 -4.34 2.27
N SER A 84 0.00 -3.79 2.61
CA SER A 84 -1.31 -4.35 2.35
C SER A 84 -1.80 -3.98 0.95
N GLN A 85 -2.47 -4.93 0.29
CA GLN A 85 -3.25 -4.70 -0.92
C GLN A 85 -4.64 -4.12 -0.61
N MET A 86 -5.02 -4.07 0.67
CA MET A 86 -6.32 -3.58 1.10
C MET A 86 -6.32 -2.05 1.20
N SER A 87 -7.47 -1.46 0.89
CA SER A 87 -7.70 -0.02 1.09
C SER A 87 -7.74 0.30 2.59
N GLN A 88 -7.38 1.54 2.94
CA GLN A 88 -7.54 2.05 4.31
C GLN A 88 -8.98 1.87 4.81
N GLN A 89 -9.98 2.13 3.96
CA GLN A 89 -11.38 1.99 4.35
C GLN A 89 -11.71 0.56 4.77
N ASN A 90 -11.29 -0.46 4.01
CA ASN A 90 -11.58 -1.85 4.34
C ASN A 90 -10.95 -2.27 5.67
N ILE A 91 -9.73 -1.79 5.95
CA ILE A 91 -9.04 -2.06 7.22
C ILE A 91 -9.79 -1.39 8.38
N MET A 92 -10.19 -0.13 8.23
CA MET A 92 -10.92 0.60 9.27
C MET A 92 -12.34 0.04 9.48
N ASP A 93 -13.01 -0.42 8.44
CA ASP A 93 -14.30 -1.11 8.51
C ASP A 93 -14.19 -2.40 9.33
N SER A 94 -13.07 -3.12 9.20
CA SER A 94 -12.82 -4.31 10.02
C SER A 94 -12.74 -3.97 11.52
N CYS A 95 -12.15 -2.81 11.85
CA CYS A 95 -12.09 -2.32 13.21
C CYS A 95 -13.46 -1.84 13.72
N ALA A 96 -14.24 -1.18 12.86
CA ALA A 96 -15.60 -0.78 13.20
C ALA A 96 -16.54 -1.98 13.43
N ASN A 97 -16.39 -3.05 12.64
CA ASN A 97 -17.12 -4.31 12.86
C ASN A 97 -16.72 -4.94 14.20
N SER A 98 -15.43 -4.98 14.51
CA SER A 98 -14.92 -5.45 15.80
C SER A 98 -15.48 -4.64 16.97
N GLN A 99 -15.49 -3.30 16.84
CA GLN A 99 -16.05 -2.40 17.84
C GLN A 99 -17.52 -2.71 18.15
N ARG A 100 -18.32 -2.92 17.10
CA ARG A 100 -19.75 -3.26 17.19
C ARG A 100 -19.95 -4.64 17.83
N TYR A 101 -19.22 -5.64 17.36
CA TYR A 101 -19.32 -7.02 17.87
C TYR A 101 -18.99 -7.12 19.37
N TYR A 102 -17.93 -6.45 19.81
CA TYR A 102 -17.50 -6.45 21.21
C TYR A 102 -18.19 -5.39 22.08
N GLN A 103 -19.20 -4.69 21.55
CA GLN A 103 -20.02 -3.71 22.28
C GLN A 103 -19.18 -2.61 22.97
N LEU A 104 -18.15 -2.10 22.28
CA LEU A 104 -17.24 -1.08 22.79
C LEU A 104 -17.87 0.33 22.72
N THR A 105 -19.00 0.50 23.41
CA THR A 105 -19.75 1.76 23.48
C THR A 105 -18.93 2.86 24.15
N GLY A 106 -18.84 4.03 23.51
CA GLY A 106 -18.06 5.17 23.98
C GLY A 106 -16.55 5.05 23.73
N TYR A 107 -16.09 3.96 23.10
CA TYR A 107 -14.73 3.87 22.58
C TYR A 107 -14.65 4.46 21.18
N ARG A 108 -13.46 4.92 20.79
CA ARG A 108 -13.09 5.29 19.41
C ARG A 108 -11.92 4.44 18.96
N ILE A 109 -11.81 4.21 17.66
CA ILE A 109 -10.64 3.55 17.07
C ILE A 109 -9.46 4.52 17.12
N VAL A 110 -8.34 4.08 17.69
CA VAL A 110 -7.09 4.86 17.83
C VAL A 110 -5.87 4.15 17.22
N GLY A 111 -6.07 2.93 16.71
CA GLY A 111 -5.00 2.07 16.21
C GLY A 111 -5.51 0.98 15.28
N ALA A 112 -4.75 0.74 14.21
CA ALA A 112 -4.89 -0.45 13.38
C ALA A 112 -3.49 -0.89 12.93
N TYR A 113 -3.13 -2.13 13.24
CA TYR A 113 -1.80 -2.69 13.02
C TYR A 113 -1.88 -4.08 12.42
N ALA A 114 -0.86 -4.48 11.67
CA ALA A 114 -0.71 -5.85 11.22
C ALA A 114 -0.17 -6.71 12.38
N ALA A 115 -0.73 -7.91 12.53
CA ALA A 115 -0.38 -8.85 13.59
C ALA A 115 -0.80 -10.27 13.20
N ASP A 116 0.08 -11.25 13.41
CA ASP A 116 -0.21 -12.66 13.10
C ASP A 116 -0.74 -13.43 14.32
N ASP A 117 -0.40 -12.98 15.53
CA ASP A 117 -0.82 -13.63 16.78
C ASP A 117 -0.95 -12.62 17.93
N LYS A 118 -1.46 -13.08 19.09
CA LYS A 118 -1.69 -12.23 20.28
C LYS A 118 -0.40 -11.73 20.95
N ALA A 119 0.73 -12.41 20.75
CA ALA A 119 2.04 -12.04 21.25
C ALA A 119 2.83 -11.19 20.23
N SER A 120 2.35 -11.10 19.01
CA SER A 120 3.01 -10.39 17.92
C SER A 120 3.04 -8.88 18.18
N LYS A 121 4.09 -8.24 17.66
CA LYS A 121 4.28 -6.80 17.75
C LYS A 121 3.23 -6.08 16.89
N ASN A 122 2.91 -4.84 17.25
CA ASN A 122 2.09 -3.97 16.41
C ASN A 122 2.94 -3.48 15.22
N TYR A 123 2.73 -4.05 14.04
CA TYR A 123 3.44 -3.62 12.84
C TYR A 123 2.66 -2.57 12.06
N GLN A 124 3.37 -1.57 11.57
CA GLN A 124 2.77 -0.52 10.75
C GLN A 124 2.25 -1.10 9.44
N ILE A 125 1.09 -0.62 9.01
CA ILE A 125 0.48 -1.00 7.73
C ILE A 125 0.69 0.12 6.72
N TYR A 126 1.18 -0.22 5.54
CA TYR A 126 1.16 0.64 4.36
C TYR A 126 0.09 0.11 3.42
N THR A 127 -0.82 0.98 2.98
CA THR A 127 -1.92 0.62 2.07
C THR A 127 -1.42 0.47 0.63
N SER A 128 -2.28 -0.03 -0.27
CA SER A 128 -1.96 -0.25 -1.68
C SER A 128 -1.42 0.99 -2.41
N ASN A 129 -1.74 2.19 -1.90
CA ASN A 129 -1.32 3.47 -2.48
C ASN A 129 -0.03 4.01 -1.86
N GLY A 130 0.66 3.22 -1.02
CA GLY A 130 1.86 3.63 -0.29
C GLY A 130 1.60 4.52 0.92
N THR A 131 0.34 4.83 1.22
CA THR A 131 -0.02 5.63 2.40
C THR A 131 0.09 4.77 3.65
N GLN A 132 0.89 5.23 4.61
CA GLN A 132 0.91 4.65 5.95
C GLN A 132 -0.46 4.83 6.59
N LEU A 133 -1.01 3.74 7.12
CA LEU A 133 -2.19 3.79 7.96
C LEU A 133 -1.79 4.42 9.30
N VAL A 134 -2.02 5.73 9.42
CA VAL A 134 -1.84 6.45 10.69
C VAL A 134 -3.21 6.54 11.33
N SER A 135 -3.40 5.80 12.42
CA SER A 135 -4.53 6.01 13.30
C SER A 135 -4.27 7.24 14.17
N LYS A 136 -5.24 8.15 14.21
CA LYS A 136 -5.17 9.38 15.01
C LYS A 136 -5.61 9.15 16.46
#